data_AF-A0A349GMY2-F1
#
_entry.id   AF-A0A349GMY2-F1
#
_cell.length_a   1.000
_cell.length_b   1.000
_cell.length_c   1.000
_cell.angle_alpha   90.00
_cell.angle_beta   90.00
_cell.angle_gamma   90.00
#
_symmetry.space_group_name_H-M   'P 1'
#
loop_
_entity.id
_entity.type
_entity.pdbx_description
1 polymer ?
#
loop_
_entity_poly.entity_id
_entity_poly.type
_entity_poly.pdbx_seq_one_letter_code
_entity_poly.pdbx_strand_id
1 'polypeptide(L)' 'MSLKLNTKYVENFINADELDGIKAQVELAASVLHEGSGLGNDFLGWLDLPENYDKEE' A
#
# COMPACT_ATOMS: atom_id res chain seq x y z
N MET A 1 -3.30 -15.47 9.77
CA MET A 1 -2.85 -15.95 8.44
C MET A 1 -1.59 -15.20 8.07
N SER A 2 -0.55 -15.88 7.59
CA SER A 2 0.68 -15.20 7.15
C SER A 2 0.63 -15.01 5.64
N LEU A 3 0.70 -13.77 5.18
CA LEU A 3 0.89 -13.45 3.76
C LEU A 3 2.39 -13.44 3.46
N LYS A 4 2.81 -13.99 2.31
CA LYS A 4 4.20 -13.95 1.86
C LYS A 4 4.25 -13.54 0.39
N LEU A 5 4.99 -12.46 0.11
CA LEU A 5 5.37 -12.09 -1.26
C LEU A 5 6.48 -13.02 -1.77
N ASN A 6 6.34 -13.54 -2.98
CA ASN A 6 7.35 -14.37 -3.64
C ASN A 6 7.81 -13.71 -4.94
N THR A 7 9.07 -13.29 -4.97
CA THR A 7 9.71 -12.57 -6.09
C THR A 7 10.60 -13.46 -6.96
N LYS A 8 10.71 -14.76 -6.67
CA LYS A 8 11.68 -15.68 -7.28
C LYS A 8 11.73 -15.63 -8.81
N TYR A 9 10.58 -15.42 -9.46
CA TYR A 9 10.48 -15.46 -10.93
C TYR A 9 10.70 -14.09 -11.59
N VAL A 10 10.80 -13.01 -10.80
CA VAL A 10 11.01 -11.64 -11.30
C VAL A 10 12.41 -11.09 -10.98
N GLU A 11 13.18 -11.75 -10.12
CA GLU A 11 14.52 -11.34 -9.68
C GLU A 11 15.55 -11.18 -10.83
N ASN A 12 15.36 -11.86 -11.96
CA ASN A 12 16.23 -11.70 -13.13
C ASN A 12 15.90 -10.46 -13.98
N PHE A 13 14.78 -9.80 -13.70
CA PHE A 13 14.26 -8.68 -14.49
C PHE A 13 14.19 -7.38 -13.69
N ILE A 14 14.07 -7.47 -12.37
CA ILE A 14 13.97 -6.33 -11.46
C ILE A 14 15.04 -6.50 -10.40
N ASN A 15 16.01 -5.59 -10.42
CA ASN A 15 17.09 -5.56 -9.43
C ASN A 15 16.66 -4.86 -8.15
N ALA A 16 17.37 -5.11 -7.05
CA ALA A 16 17.10 -4.46 -5.76
C ALA A 16 17.20 -2.94 -5.84
N ASP A 17 18.21 -2.40 -6.55
CA ASP A 17 18.40 -0.96 -6.70
C ASP A 17 17.23 -0.27 -7.42
N GLU A 18 16.50 -0.99 -8.28
CA GLU A 18 15.31 -0.46 -8.96
C GLU A 18 14.15 -0.29 -7.98
N LEU A 19 14.01 -1.20 -7.01
CA LEU A 19 13.03 -1.09 -5.92
C LEU A 19 13.40 0.05 -4.98
N ASP A 20 14.69 0.20 -4.66
CA ASP A 20 15.18 1.33 -3.86
C ASP A 20 14.95 2.66 -4.59
N GLY A 21 15.11 2.68 -5.91
CA GLY A 21 14.86 3.86 -6.75
C GLY A 21 13.43 4.39 -6.71
N ILE A 22 12.44 3.53 -6.51
CA ILE A 22 11.02 3.95 -6.41
C ILE A 22 10.56 4.18 -4.96
N LYS A 23 11.40 3.90 -3.97
CA LYS A 23 11.03 3.94 -2.55
C LYS A 23 10.38 5.26 -2.13
N ALA A 24 11.00 6.39 -2.49
CA ALA A 24 10.48 7.71 -2.13
C ALA A 24 9.06 7.98 -2.69
N GLN A 25 8.76 7.46 -3.88
CA GLN A 25 7.44 7.61 -4.51
C GLN A 25 6.40 6.74 -3.81
N VAL A 26 6.80 5.52 -3.41
CA VAL A 26 5.93 4.59 -2.66
C VAL A 26 5.64 5.13 -1.26
N GLU A 27 6.64 5.66 -0.56
CA GLU A 27 6.46 6.31 0.74
C GLU A 27 5.52 7.50 0.66
N LEU A 28 5.69 8.36 -0.36
CA LEU A 28 4.79 9.48 -0.59
C LEU A 28 3.35 8.98 -0.87
N ALA A 29 3.18 7.96 -1.70
CA ALA A 29 1.87 7.40 -1.99
C ALA A 29 1.20 6.80 -0.73
N ALA A 30 1.97 6.13 0.12
CA ALA A 30 1.49 5.62 1.40
C ALA A 30 1.04 6.75 2.33
N SER A 31 1.83 7.81 2.46
CA SER A 31 1.44 9.01 3.21
C SER A 31 0.16 9.64 2.66
N VAL A 32 0.06 9.83 1.34
CA VAL A 32 -1.13 10.41 0.69
C VAL A 32 -2.40 9.59 0.97
N LEU A 33 -2.30 8.26 0.99
CA LEU A 33 -3.41 7.37 1.33
C LEU A 33 -3.80 7.50 2.80
N HIS A 34 -2.85 7.42 3.73
CA HIS A 34 -3.14 7.47 5.16
C HIS A 34 -3.55 8.87 5.65
N GLU A 35 -3.06 9.93 5.01
CA GLU A 35 -3.43 11.32 5.31
C GLU A 35 -4.70 11.76 4.57
N GLY A 36 -5.16 10.99 3.57
CA GLY A 36 -6.31 11.36 2.75
C GLY A 36 -6.14 12.69 2.02
N SER A 37 -4.93 13.03 1.57
CA SER A 37 -4.62 14.32 0.93
C SER A 37 -4.67 14.28 -0.61
N GLY A 38 -4.85 13.08 -1.18
CA GLY A 38 -4.83 12.83 -2.62
C GLY A 38 -6.18 13.01 -3.31
N LEU A 39 -6.16 13.01 -4.64
CA LEU A 39 -7.39 12.98 -5.44
C LEU A 39 -8.18 11.70 -5.17
N GLY A 40 -9.49 11.84 -4.93
CA GLY A 40 -10.37 10.71 -4.60
C GLY A 40 -10.29 10.24 -3.15
N ASN A 41 -9.71 11.06 -2.25
CA ASN A 41 -9.67 10.81 -0.80
C ASN A 41 -11.05 10.56 -0.16
N ASP A 42 -12.13 11.06 -0.76
CA ASP A 42 -13.51 10.81 -0.34
C ASP A 42 -13.90 9.31 -0.33
N PHE A 43 -13.14 8.44 -0.99
CA PHE A 43 -13.44 7.01 -1.16
C PHE A 43 -12.47 6.08 -0.42
N LEU A 44 -11.78 6.56 0.62
CA LEU A 44 -10.77 5.79 1.36
C LEU A 44 -11.28 5.04 2.59
N GLY A 45 -12.61 5.00 2.83
CA GLY A 45 -13.19 4.35 4.02
C GLY A 45 -12.85 2.86 4.19
N TRP A 46 -12.41 2.19 3.12
CA TRP A 46 -11.93 0.81 3.18
C TRP A 46 -10.59 0.64 3.94
N LEU A 47 -9.82 1.70 4.14
CA LEU A 47 -8.57 1.66 4.92
C LEU A 47 -8.85 1.36 6.39
N ASP A 48 -9.86 2.02 6.96
CA ASP A 48 -10.22 1.90 8.37
C ASP A 48 -11.23 0.78 8.63
N LEU A 49 -11.90 0.29 7.60
CA LEU A 49 -12.98 -0.71 7.70
C LEU A 49 -12.59 -1.97 8.49
N PRO A 50 -11.39 -2.56 8.36
CA PRO A 50 -11.03 -3.76 9.13
C PRO A 50 -11.07 -3.54 10.66
N GLU A 51 -10.87 -2.32 11.12
CA GLU A 51 -10.85 -1.96 12.55
C GLU A 51 -12.14 -1.27 13.00
N ASN A 52 -12.65 -0.36 12.18
CA ASN A 52 -13.74 0.58 12.46
C ASN A 52 -15.04 0.25 11.69
N TYR A 53 -15.30 -1.04 11.41
CA TYR A 53 -16.61 -1.47 10.92
C TYR A 53 -17.66 -1.45 12.03
N ASP A 54 -18.92 -1.20 11.66
CA ASP A 54 -20.05 -1.37 12.57
C ASP A 54 -20.22 -2.85 12.93
N LYS A 55 -20.14 -3.17 14.22
CA LYS A 55 -20.22 -4.53 14.75
C LYS A 55 -21.63 -4.89 15.22
N GLU A 56 -22.51 -3.90 15.27
CA GLU A 56 -23.90 -4.05 15.70
C GLU A 56 -24.87 -4.26 14.53
N GLU A 57 -24.38 -4.07 13.29
CA GLU A 57 -25.09 -4.48 12.06
C GLU A 57 -25.15 -6.00 11.86
#